data_AF-A0AAD7I0H1-F1
#
_entry.id   AF-A0AAD7I0H1-F1
#
_cell.length_a   1.000
_cell.length_b   1.000
_cell.length_c   1.000
_cell.angle_alpha   90.00
_cell.angle_beta   90.00
_cell.angle_gamma   90.00
#
_symmetry.space_group_name_H-M   'P 1'
#
loop_
_entity.id
_entity.type
_entity.pdbx_description
1 polymer ?
#
loop_
_entity_poly.entity_id
_entity_poly.type
_entity_poly.pdbx_seq_one_letter_code
_entity_poly.pdbx_strand_id
1 'polypeptide(L)'
;MQDLLDEAGIHKRSISVWTARRWLKRLDWRYGHRKNGMYIDGHEREDVVAYRAAFVKRWLEEYEPRMVSYDNDGNPVKNLEGQPFRVILVTHDESTFYAHDRRKVGWLHKSTKGKPQPKGEGESIMVSDFLTLEWGRLMHEEQ
;
A
#
# COMPACT_ATOMS: atom_id res chain seq x y z
N MET A 1 -10.45 38.96 23.63
CA MET A 1 -9.99 37.63 24.12
C MET A 1 -8.90 37.79 25.15
N GLN A 2 -7.88 38.62 24.90
CA GLN A 2 -6.86 38.96 25.90
C GLN A 2 -7.47 39.66 27.14
N ASP A 3 -8.36 40.64 26.94
CA ASP A 3 -8.99 41.39 28.04
C ASP A 3 -9.86 40.52 28.96
N LEU A 4 -10.57 39.54 28.38
CA LEU A 4 -11.37 38.54 29.12
C LEU A 4 -10.51 37.58 29.95
N LEU A 5 -9.25 37.34 29.53
CA LEU A 5 -8.31 36.49 30.27
C LEU A 5 -7.69 37.27 31.44
N ASP A 6 -7.45 38.57 31.25
CA ASP A 6 -6.95 39.45 32.30
C ASP A 6 -8.01 39.70 33.40
N GLU A 7 -9.29 39.90 33.05
CA GLU A 7 -10.41 39.97 34.02
C GLU A 7 -10.55 38.67 34.84
N ALA A 8 -10.22 37.51 34.24
CA ALA A 8 -10.25 36.22 34.92
C ALA A 8 -8.99 35.92 35.75
N GLY A 9 -8.04 36.87 35.87
CA GLY A 9 -6.79 36.70 36.61
C GLY A 9 -5.76 35.78 35.94
N ILE A 10 -5.88 35.56 34.63
CA ILE A 10 -5.02 34.65 33.86
C ILE A 10 -3.94 35.45 33.12
N HIS A 11 -2.83 35.74 33.81
CA HIS A 11 -1.71 36.53 33.26
C HIS A 11 -0.76 35.74 32.33
N LYS A 12 -1.03 34.44 32.12
CA LYS A 12 -0.16 33.58 31.31
C LYS A 12 -0.49 33.74 29.83
N ARG A 13 0.38 34.45 29.10
CA ARG A 13 0.20 34.77 27.66
C ARG A 13 0.20 33.55 26.73
N SER A 14 0.64 32.39 27.20
CA SER A 14 0.66 31.15 26.42
C SER A 14 0.06 29.98 27.21
N ILE A 15 -0.67 29.14 26.50
CA ILE A 15 -1.16 27.86 27.03
C ILE A 15 -0.05 26.82 26.96
N SER A 16 0.03 25.95 27.97
CA SER A 16 0.91 24.79 27.89
C SER A 16 0.35 23.78 26.88
N VAL A 17 1.22 22.96 26.28
CA VAL A 17 0.81 21.84 25.43
C VAL A 17 -0.15 20.91 26.19
N TRP A 18 0.05 20.72 27.49
CA TRP A 18 -0.86 19.95 28.35
C TRP A 18 -2.27 20.54 28.42
N THR A 19 -2.36 21.86 28.60
CA THR A 19 -3.65 22.58 28.61
C THR A 19 -4.34 22.44 27.25
N ALA A 20 -3.60 22.65 26.15
CA ALA A 20 -4.14 22.51 24.79
C ALA A 20 -4.66 21.08 24.52
N ARG A 21 -3.91 20.04 24.93
CA ARG A 21 -4.32 18.64 24.82
C ARG A 21 -5.59 18.33 25.63
N ARG A 22 -5.72 18.89 26.84
CA ARG A 22 -6.94 18.74 27.67
C ARG A 22 -8.15 19.39 26.99
N TRP A 23 -7.98 20.57 26.42
CA TRP A 23 -9.04 21.26 25.68
C TRP A 23 -9.46 20.48 24.44
N LEU A 24 -8.51 19.99 23.64
CA LEU A 24 -8.79 19.14 22.48
C LEU A 24 -9.62 17.91 22.87
N LYS A 25 -9.23 17.20 23.95
CA LYS A 25 -10.02 16.07 24.47
C LYS A 25 -11.44 16.47 24.89
N ARG A 26 -11.58 17.62 25.57
CA ARG A 26 -12.90 18.13 26.02
C ARG A 26 -13.79 18.58 24.85
N LEU A 27 -13.19 18.98 23.74
CA LEU A 27 -13.86 19.33 22.48
C LEU A 27 -14.02 18.13 21.54
N ASP A 28 -13.96 16.89 22.05
CA ASP A 28 -14.12 15.66 21.28
C ASP A 28 -13.07 15.44 20.16
N TRP A 29 -11.89 16.06 20.27
CA TRP A 29 -10.75 15.75 19.41
C TRP A 29 -9.93 14.59 19.97
N ARG A 30 -9.57 13.67 19.09
CA ARG A 30 -8.79 12.47 19.40
C ARG A 30 -7.52 12.46 18.57
N TYR A 31 -6.40 12.09 19.18
CA TYR A 31 -5.17 11.86 18.43
C TYR A 31 -5.20 10.44 17.86
N GLY A 32 -5.04 10.31 16.54
CA GLY A 32 -5.10 9.00 15.89
C GLY A 32 -4.80 9.06 14.41
N HIS A 33 -4.90 7.90 13.76
CA HIS A 33 -4.80 7.79 12.31
C HIS A 33 -6.04 8.37 11.63
N ARG A 34 -5.82 9.12 10.55
CA ARG A 34 -6.91 9.52 9.65
C ARG A 34 -7.48 8.28 8.99
N LYS A 35 -8.81 8.15 9.04
CA LYS A 35 -9.52 7.16 8.24
C LYS A 35 -9.50 7.63 6.79
N ASN A 36 -8.96 6.81 5.89
CA ASN A 36 -9.08 7.06 4.46
C ASN A 36 -10.53 6.80 4.03
N GLY A 37 -10.96 7.47 2.96
CA GLY A 37 -12.15 7.04 2.23
C GLY A 37 -11.93 5.63 1.66
N MET A 38 -13.01 4.86 1.55
CA MET A 38 -12.96 3.52 0.96
C MET A 38 -13.06 3.63 -0.56
N TYR A 39 -12.15 2.98 -1.27
CA TYR A 39 -12.30 2.70 -2.69
C TYR A 39 -12.93 1.32 -2.82
N ILE A 40 -14.03 1.21 -3.55
CA ILE A 40 -14.61 -0.09 -3.90
C ILE A 40 -13.92 -0.51 -5.18
N ASP A 41 -12.99 -1.44 -5.03
CA ASP A 41 -12.32 -2.02 -6.18
C ASP A 41 -13.23 -3.07 -6.80
N GLY A 42 -13.38 -3.06 -8.11
CA GLY A 42 -14.35 -3.89 -8.85
C GLY A 42 -14.02 -5.38 -8.88
N HIS A 43 -13.17 -5.83 -7.96
CA HIS A 43 -12.67 -7.20 -7.84
C HIS A 43 -13.75 -8.23 -7.49
N GLU A 44 -14.82 -7.80 -6.83
CA GLU A 44 -15.92 -8.67 -6.42
C GLU A 44 -16.98 -8.87 -7.50
N ARG A 45 -16.87 -8.19 -8.65
CA ARG A 45 -17.82 -8.37 -9.75
C ARG A 45 -17.77 -9.80 -10.27
N GLU A 46 -18.93 -10.35 -10.58
CA GLU A 46 -19.09 -11.76 -10.98
C GLU A 46 -18.21 -12.15 -12.18
N ASP A 47 -18.06 -11.25 -13.15
CA ASP A 47 -17.20 -11.43 -14.33
C ASP A 47 -15.72 -11.54 -13.95
N VAL A 48 -15.24 -10.68 -13.04
CA VAL A 48 -13.87 -10.68 -12.53
C VAL A 48 -13.59 -11.96 -11.74
N VAL A 49 -14.52 -12.37 -10.88
CA VAL A 49 -14.40 -13.60 -10.10
C VAL A 49 -14.37 -14.83 -11.01
N ALA A 50 -15.27 -14.91 -11.98
CA ALA A 50 -15.33 -16.00 -12.95
C ALA A 50 -14.02 -16.10 -13.76
N TYR A 51 -13.50 -14.96 -14.22
CA TYR A 51 -12.22 -14.91 -14.93
C TYR A 51 -11.07 -15.40 -14.05
N ARG A 52 -10.97 -14.94 -12.80
CA ARG A 52 -9.91 -15.37 -11.87
C ARG A 52 -9.96 -16.87 -11.60
N ALA A 53 -11.16 -17.43 -11.41
CA ALA A 53 -11.32 -18.87 -11.21
C ALA A 53 -10.86 -19.67 -12.44
N ALA A 54 -11.25 -19.24 -13.65
CA ALA A 54 -10.80 -19.87 -14.89
C ALA A 54 -9.28 -19.75 -15.08
N PHE A 55 -8.70 -18.59 -14.75
CA PHE A 55 -7.25 -18.37 -14.81
C PHE A 55 -6.50 -19.30 -13.86
N VAL A 56 -6.91 -19.40 -12.59
CA VAL A 56 -6.27 -20.27 -11.60
C VAL A 56 -6.33 -21.73 -12.04
N LYS A 57 -7.47 -22.18 -12.57
CA LYS A 57 -7.60 -23.53 -13.11
C LYS A 57 -6.57 -23.79 -14.21
N ARG A 58 -6.52 -22.92 -15.23
CA ARG A 58 -5.55 -23.00 -16.32
C ARG A 58 -4.10 -22.93 -15.85
N TRP A 59 -3.83 -22.11 -14.82
CA TRP A 59 -2.51 -22.00 -14.22
C TRP A 59 -2.02 -23.33 -13.64
N LEU A 60 -2.84 -23.95 -12.79
CA LEU A 60 -2.52 -25.21 -12.11
C LEU A 60 -2.46 -26.40 -13.08
N GLU A 61 -3.35 -26.43 -14.07
CA GLU A 61 -3.47 -27.57 -15.00
C GLU A 61 -2.48 -27.49 -16.18
N GLU A 62 -2.19 -26.29 -16.69
CA GLU A 62 -1.40 -26.13 -17.91
C GLU A 62 -0.03 -25.50 -17.67
N TYR A 63 0.09 -24.46 -16.84
CA TYR A 63 1.31 -23.66 -16.78
C TYR A 63 2.30 -24.16 -15.73
N GLU A 64 1.88 -24.26 -14.47
CA GLU A 64 2.72 -24.69 -13.35
C GLU A 64 3.36 -26.09 -13.57
N PRO A 65 2.70 -27.08 -14.20
CA PRO A 65 3.32 -28.35 -14.56
C PRO A 65 4.57 -28.23 -15.43
N ARG A 66 4.66 -27.18 -16.27
CA ARG A 66 5.76 -26.90 -17.20
C ARG A 66 6.78 -25.89 -16.67
N MET A 67 6.59 -25.37 -15.45
CA MET A 67 7.50 -24.44 -14.79
C MET A 67 8.45 -25.18 -13.86
N VAL A 68 9.69 -24.70 -13.77
CA VAL A 68 10.68 -25.22 -12.81
C VAL A 68 10.42 -24.60 -11.44
N SER A 69 10.38 -25.45 -10.41
CA SER A 69 10.40 -25.02 -9.01
C SER A 69 11.80 -25.18 -8.44
N TYR A 70 12.22 -24.25 -7.59
CA TYR A 70 13.52 -24.25 -6.94
C TYR A 70 13.36 -24.46 -5.43
N ASP A 71 14.31 -25.13 -4.77
CA ASP A 71 14.40 -25.19 -3.31
C ASP A 71 15.03 -23.90 -2.74
N ASN A 72 15.16 -23.84 -1.42
CA ASN A 72 15.78 -22.70 -0.74
C ASN A 72 17.27 -22.52 -1.07
N ASP A 73 17.94 -23.57 -1.55
CA ASP A 73 19.34 -23.57 -1.94
C ASP A 73 19.51 -23.22 -3.44
N GLY A 74 18.41 -22.98 -4.16
CA GLY A 74 18.39 -22.62 -5.58
C GLY A 74 18.51 -23.80 -6.54
N ASN A 75 18.36 -25.04 -6.07
CA ASN A 75 18.40 -26.23 -6.93
C ASN A 75 17.02 -26.50 -7.53
N PRO A 76 16.92 -26.92 -8.80
CA PRO A 76 15.65 -27.31 -9.40
C PRO A 76 15.12 -28.59 -8.77
N VAL A 77 13.91 -28.53 -8.22
CA VAL A 77 13.24 -29.64 -7.50
C VAL A 77 12.39 -30.50 -8.42
N LYS A 78 11.91 -29.93 -9.53
CA LYS A 78 10.93 -30.56 -10.42
C LYS A 78 11.56 -30.97 -11.73
N ASN A 79 11.42 -32.25 -12.08
CA ASN A 79 11.77 -32.75 -13.40
C ASN A 79 10.65 -32.43 -14.40
N LEU A 80 11.01 -31.85 -15.55
CA LEU A 80 10.09 -31.49 -16.64
C LEU A 80 10.12 -32.49 -17.80
N GLU A 81 10.75 -33.65 -17.62
CA GLU A 81 10.80 -34.72 -18.62
C GLU A 81 9.39 -35.11 -19.12
N GLY A 82 9.25 -35.19 -20.45
CA GLY A 82 7.97 -35.50 -21.12
C GLY A 82 7.08 -34.28 -21.41
N GLN A 83 7.44 -33.07 -20.96
CA GLN A 83 6.75 -31.85 -21.36
C GLN A 83 7.23 -31.36 -22.74
N PRO A 84 6.34 -30.82 -23.60
CA PRO A 84 6.69 -30.42 -24.96
C PRO A 84 7.63 -29.20 -24.99
N PHE A 85 7.55 -28.33 -23.98
CA PHE A 85 8.44 -27.20 -23.77
C PHE A 85 8.34 -26.71 -22.32
N ARG A 86 9.41 -26.05 -21.86
CA ARG A 86 9.47 -25.37 -20.57
C ARG A 86 8.75 -24.01 -20.66
N VAL A 87 7.97 -23.69 -19.63
CA VAL A 87 7.36 -22.36 -19.46
C VAL A 87 8.15 -21.57 -18.44
N ILE A 88 8.44 -20.31 -18.75
CA ILE A 88 9.17 -19.40 -17.86
C ILE A 88 8.23 -18.30 -17.43
N LEU A 89 8.04 -18.18 -16.12
CA LEU A 89 7.27 -17.09 -15.54
C LEU A 89 8.11 -15.82 -15.53
N VAL A 90 7.67 -14.82 -16.28
CA VAL A 90 8.13 -13.45 -16.18
C VAL A 90 7.09 -12.67 -15.39
N THR A 91 7.46 -12.20 -14.20
CA THR A 91 6.62 -11.30 -13.40
C THR A 91 7.04 -9.85 -13.66
N HIS A 92 6.09 -8.95 -13.54
CA HIS A 92 6.28 -7.51 -13.68
C HIS A 92 5.43 -6.83 -12.63
N ASP A 93 5.98 -5.80 -11.99
CA ASP A 93 5.22 -4.94 -11.10
C ASP A 93 5.79 -3.53 -11.12
N GLU A 94 4.93 -2.57 -10.80
CA GLU A 94 5.28 -1.15 -10.72
C GLU A 94 5.19 -0.68 -9.27
N SER A 95 6.30 -0.15 -8.75
CA SER A 95 6.33 0.48 -7.43
C SER A 95 6.53 1.98 -7.57
N THR A 96 5.68 2.75 -6.89
CA THR A 96 5.78 4.21 -6.86
C THR A 96 6.33 4.66 -5.51
N PHE A 97 7.49 5.31 -5.52
CA PHE A 97 8.14 5.90 -4.35
C PHE A 97 7.87 7.40 -4.31
N TYR A 98 7.40 7.91 -3.16
CA TYR A 98 7.09 9.33 -2.99
C TYR A 98 8.19 10.03 -2.21
N ALA A 99 8.45 11.31 -2.54
CA ALA A 99 9.47 12.13 -1.87
C ALA A 99 9.11 12.50 -0.42
N HIS A 100 7.85 12.35 -0.02
CA HIS A 100 7.37 12.74 1.30
C HIS A 100 6.61 11.61 1.97
N ASP A 101 6.99 11.30 3.20
CA ASP A 101 6.17 10.49 4.10
C ASP A 101 5.01 11.35 4.62
N ARG A 102 3.80 11.08 4.13
CA ARG A 102 2.63 11.82 4.60
C ARG A 102 2.36 11.53 6.07
N ARG A 103 2.25 12.59 6.89
CA ARG A 103 1.85 12.43 8.30
C ARG A 103 0.38 11.98 8.40
N LYS A 104 0.18 10.67 8.59
CA LYS A 104 -1.13 10.01 8.70
C LYS A 104 -1.77 10.15 10.09
N VAL A 105 -1.01 10.64 11.08
CA VAL A 105 -1.45 10.89 12.46
C VAL A 105 -1.76 12.36 12.71
N GLY A 106 -2.88 12.63 13.37
CA GLY A 106 -3.22 13.98 13.80
C GLY A 106 -4.34 14.02 14.81
N TRP A 107 -4.67 15.23 15.27
CA TRP A 107 -5.89 15.48 16.04
C TRP A 107 -7.07 15.51 15.09
N LEU A 108 -8.06 14.66 15.37
CA LEU A 108 -9.25 14.47 14.56
C LEU A 108 -10.47 14.62 15.44
N HIS A 109 -11.39 15.50 15.05
CA HIS A 109 -12.68 15.62 15.72
C HIS A 109 -13.50 14.33 15.53
N LYS A 110 -14.28 13.92 16.54
CA LYS A 110 -15.12 12.71 16.52
C LYS A 110 -16.06 12.62 15.32
N SER A 111 -16.55 13.76 14.82
CA SER A 111 -17.43 13.81 13.63
C SER A 111 -16.69 13.78 12.29
N THR A 112 -15.35 13.79 12.29
CA THR A 112 -14.54 13.78 11.07
C THR A 112 -14.75 12.46 10.32
N LYS A 113 -15.40 12.51 9.16
CA LYS A 113 -15.52 11.37 8.25
C LYS A 113 -14.25 11.21 7.42
N GLY A 114 -13.95 9.97 7.03
CA GLY A 114 -12.88 9.70 6.07
C GLY A 114 -13.24 10.29 4.72
N LYS A 115 -12.40 11.19 4.21
CA LYS A 115 -12.53 11.74 2.85
C LYS A 115 -11.53 11.03 1.96
N PRO A 116 -11.93 10.58 0.76
CA PRO A 116 -10.98 10.15 -0.26
C PRO A 116 -9.92 11.22 -0.45
N GLN A 117 -8.67 10.80 -0.51
CA GLN A 117 -7.54 11.69 -0.79
C GLN A 117 -7.14 11.48 -2.25
N PRO A 118 -6.65 12.54 -2.93
CA PRO A 118 -5.96 12.37 -4.20
C PRO A 118 -4.88 11.28 -4.05
N LYS A 119 -4.74 10.47 -5.09
CA LYS A 119 -3.73 9.41 -5.13
C LYS A 119 -2.34 10.06 -5.10
N GLY A 120 -1.50 9.61 -4.16
CA GLY A 120 -0.11 10.03 -4.03
C GLY A 120 0.21 10.91 -2.81
N GLU A 121 1.50 10.97 -2.48
CA GLU A 121 2.05 11.70 -1.33
C GLU A 121 2.97 12.86 -1.74
N GLY A 122 2.93 13.29 -3.01
CA GLY A 122 3.76 14.38 -3.56
C GLY A 122 4.41 13.95 -4.87
N GLU A 123 5.58 14.54 -5.18
CA GLU A 123 6.42 14.08 -6.28
C GLU A 123 6.83 12.62 -6.06
N SER A 124 6.85 11.86 -7.14
CA SER A 124 7.10 10.42 -7.08
C SER A 124 7.97 9.93 -8.22
N ILE A 125 8.75 8.89 -7.95
CA ILE A 125 9.45 8.10 -8.94
C ILE A 125 8.73 6.77 -9.06
N MET A 126 8.37 6.39 -10.28
CA MET A 126 7.83 5.08 -10.61
C MET A 126 8.98 4.20 -11.07
N VAL A 127 9.15 3.06 -10.42
CA VAL A 127 10.12 2.03 -10.78
C VAL A 127 9.33 0.82 -11.25
N SER A 128 9.70 0.32 -12.43
CA SER A 128 9.06 -0.82 -13.10
C SER A 128 10.17 -1.76 -13.52
N ASP A 129 10.03 -3.04 -13.20
CA ASP A 129 11.02 -4.05 -13.55
C ASP A 129 10.38 -5.41 -13.83
N PHE A 130 11.05 -6.21 -14.64
CA PHE A 130 10.64 -7.58 -14.94
C PHE A 130 11.55 -8.56 -14.20
N LEU A 131 10.94 -9.52 -13.51
CA LEU A 131 11.63 -10.53 -12.74
C LEU A 131 11.34 -11.92 -13.29
N THR A 132 12.37 -12.75 -13.25
CA THR A 132 12.30 -14.17 -13.54
C THR A 132 12.94 -14.93 -12.40
N LEU A 133 12.47 -16.16 -12.16
CA LEU A 133 13.05 -17.00 -11.10
C LEU A 133 14.50 -17.41 -11.39
N GLU A 134 14.88 -17.51 -12.66
CA GLU A 134 16.19 -18.05 -13.07
C GLU A 134 17.27 -16.97 -13.20
N TRP A 135 16.92 -15.81 -13.74
CA TRP A 135 17.90 -14.74 -14.05
C TRP A 135 17.74 -13.51 -13.15
N GLY A 136 16.74 -13.49 -12.28
CA GLY A 136 16.40 -12.30 -11.51
C GLY A 136 15.85 -11.22 -12.43
N ARG A 137 16.41 -10.01 -12.35
CA ARG A 137 15.98 -8.84 -13.14
C ARG A 137 16.37 -9.02 -14.60
N LEU A 138 15.41 -8.82 -15.50
CA LEU A 138 15.71 -8.79 -16.92
C LEU A 138 16.48 -7.52 -17.24
N MET A 139 17.70 -7.70 -17.75
CA MET A 139 18.54 -6.60 -18.22
C MET A 139 18.65 -6.69 -19.75
N HIS A 140 18.67 -5.53 -20.39
CA HIS A 140 19.07 -5.42 -21.79
C HIS A 140 20.59 -5.28 -21.84
N GLU A 141 21.30 -6.23 -22.43
CA GLU A 141 22.72 -6.05 -22.75
C GLU A 141 22.82 -5.07 -23.94
N GLU A 142 23.50 -3.94 -23.77
CA GLU A 142 23.97 -3.16 -24.93
C GLU A 142 24.99 -4.03 -25.67
N GLN A 143 24.62 -4.49 -26.87
CA GLN A 143 25.51 -5.19 -27.80
C GLN A 143 26.64 -4.27 -28.28
#